data_AF-A0A351GL58-F1
#
_entry.id   AF-A0A351GL58-F1
#
_cell.length_a   1.000
_cell.length_b   1.000
_cell.length_c   1.000
_cell.angle_alpha   90.00
_cell.angle_beta   90.00
_cell.angle_gamma   90.00
#
_symmetry.space_group_name_H-M   'P 1'
#
loop_
_entity.id
_entity.type
_entity.pdbx_description
1 polymer ?
#
loop_
_entity_poly.entity_id
_entity_poly.type
_entity_poly.pdbx_seq_one_letter_code
_entity_poly.pdbx_strand_id
1 'polypeptide(L)'
;EDPTQKLVIFSDGLDTDEIQTLYRRFTDRVKVSFGWGTNLTNDFRGLVPDAGLEAFSLVCKAVSANGNPTVKLSDNPNKAMGPKEEIERYKRVFDVGQQLAVDVTV
;
A
#
# COMPACT_ATOMS: atom_id res chain seq x y z
N GLU A 1 11.43 22.72 -3.42
CA GLU A 1 10.10 23.16 -2.97
C GLU A 1 10.03 23.05 -1.45
N ASP A 2 9.14 23.81 -0.79
CA ASP A 2 8.92 23.74 0.65
C ASP A 2 7.94 22.59 1.00
N PRO A 3 8.39 21.53 1.71
CA PRO A 3 7.53 20.40 2.06
C PRO A 3 6.43 20.76 3.05
N THR A 4 6.59 21.81 3.86
CA THR A 4 5.57 22.21 4.85
C THR A 4 4.28 22.70 4.18
N GLN A 5 4.36 23.07 2.90
CA GLN A 5 3.22 23.48 2.09
C GLN A 5 2.60 22.32 1.30
N LYS A 6 3.18 21.12 1.37
CA LYS A 6 2.67 19.91 0.71
C LYS A 6 1.92 19.02 1.69
N LEU A 7 1.13 18.09 1.12
CA LEU A 7 0.35 17.10 1.87
C LEU A 7 0.85 15.70 1.51
N VAL A 8 1.13 14.90 2.53
CA VAL A 8 1.33 13.46 2.41
C VAL A 8 0.11 12.76 2.99
N ILE A 9 -0.45 11.83 2.22
CA ILE A 9 -1.57 10.99 2.64
C ILE A 9 -1.04 9.58 2.84
N PHE A 10 -1.02 9.11 4.07
CA PHE A 10 -0.71 7.71 4.39
C PHE A 10 -2.00 6.90 4.34
N SER A 11 -2.00 5.76 3.63
CA SER A 11 -3.24 5.00 3.42
C SER A 11 -3.06 3.50 3.19
N ASP A 12 -1.88 2.95 3.48
CA ASP A 12 -1.59 1.53 3.27
C ASP A 12 -1.83 0.74 4.55
N GLY A 13 -3.03 0.19 4.73
CA GLY A 13 -3.32 -0.80 5.78
C GLY A 13 -3.20 -0.31 7.23
N LEU A 14 -3.37 0.99 7.48
CA LEU A 14 -3.02 1.62 8.76
C LEU A 14 -3.77 1.03 9.97
N ASP A 15 -3.05 0.84 11.07
CA ASP A 15 -3.61 0.74 12.43
C ASP A 15 -3.40 2.04 13.26
N THR A 16 -3.90 2.03 14.50
CA THR A 16 -3.83 3.20 15.39
C THR A 16 -2.41 3.55 15.83
N ASP A 17 -1.53 2.56 15.95
CA ASP A 17 -0.16 2.76 16.41
C ASP A 17 0.71 3.30 15.28
N GLU A 18 0.49 2.83 14.06
CA GLU A 18 1.11 3.36 12.85
C GLU A 18 0.70 4.82 12.61
N ILE A 19 -0.59 5.14 12.73
CA ILE A 19 -1.09 6.53 12.60
C ILE A 19 -0.38 7.45 13.60
N GLN A 20 -0.31 7.05 14.88
CA GLN A 20 0.35 7.85 15.91
C GLN A 20 1.85 8.02 15.62
N THR A 21 2.52 6.94 15.22
CA THR A 21 3.95 6.94 14.90
C THR A 21 4.25 7.88 13.73
N LEU A 22 3.48 7.78 12.65
CA LEU A 22 3.63 8.62 11.47
C LEU A 22 3.30 10.09 11.78
N TYR A 23 2.23 10.36 12.53
CA TYR A 23 1.87 11.71 12.95
C TYR A 23 3.01 12.38 13.72
N ARG A 24 3.50 11.72 14.79
CA ARG A 24 4.62 12.24 15.60
C ARG A 24 5.89 12.45 14.77
N ARG A 25 6.13 11.59 13.78
CA ARG A 25 7.33 11.65 12.93
C ARG A 25 7.30 12.81 11.93
N PHE A 26 6.13 13.22 11.46
CA PHE A 26 6.00 14.07 10.27
C PHE A 26 5.20 15.37 10.44
N THR A 27 4.42 15.54 11.52
CA THR A 27 3.51 16.69 11.69
C THR A 27 4.20 18.06 11.57
N ASP A 28 5.46 18.19 11.99
CA ASP A 28 6.23 19.45 11.91
C ASP A 28 7.07 19.57 10.62
N ARG A 29 7.01 18.58 9.73
CA ARG A 29 7.87 18.48 8.53
C ARG A 29 7.06 18.62 7.24
N VAL A 30 5.81 18.18 7.27
CA VAL A 30 4.86 18.16 6.13
C VAL A 30 3.44 18.05 6.68
N LYS A 31 2.44 18.56 5.95
CA LYS A 31 1.04 18.31 6.34
C LYS A 31 0.76 16.83 6.14
N VAL A 32 0.10 16.22 7.11
CA VAL A 32 -0.23 14.78 7.07
C VAL A 32 -1.74 14.57 7.07
N SER A 33 -2.17 13.53 6.39
CA SER A 33 -3.53 12.99 6.45
C SER A 33 -3.47 11.46 6.38
N PHE A 34 -4.52 10.80 6.85
CA PHE A 34 -4.58 9.36 7.00
C PHE A 34 -5.86 8.81 6.37
N GLY A 35 -5.71 7.96 5.36
CA GLY A 35 -6.80 7.17 4.80
C GLY A 35 -6.93 5.86 5.57
N TRP A 36 -7.91 5.78 6.47
CA TRP A 36 -8.10 4.61 7.33
C TRP A 36 -9.21 3.70 6.78
N GLY A 37 -8.82 2.54 6.26
CA GLY A 37 -9.69 1.60 5.55
C GLY A 37 -10.14 0.41 6.41
N THR A 38 -9.67 -0.80 6.07
CA THR A 38 -10.12 -2.08 6.67
C THR A 38 -10.19 -2.03 8.19
N ASN A 39 -9.13 -1.59 8.87
CA ASN A 39 -9.08 -1.53 10.33
C ASN A 39 -10.09 -0.54 10.95
N LEU A 40 -10.62 0.43 10.19
CA LEU A 40 -11.68 1.31 10.66
C LEU A 40 -13.07 0.70 10.44
N THR A 41 -13.29 0.08 9.28
CA THR A 41 -14.65 -0.29 8.82
C THR A 41 -14.98 -1.77 8.93
N ASN A 42 -13.98 -2.62 9.14
CA ASN A 42 -14.13 -4.08 9.14
C ASN A 42 -13.13 -4.76 10.10
N ASP A 43 -13.00 -4.23 11.31
CA ASP A 43 -12.19 -4.84 12.37
C ASP A 43 -13.09 -5.60 13.37
N PHE A 44 -13.23 -6.90 13.16
CA PHE A 44 -13.96 -7.81 14.04
C PHE A 44 -13.02 -8.79 14.78
N ARG A 45 -11.72 -8.50 14.82
CA ARG A 45 -10.72 -9.36 15.44
C ARG A 45 -11.04 -9.58 16.91
N GLY A 46 -10.98 -10.83 17.36
CA GLY A 46 -11.28 -11.21 18.75
C GLY A 46 -12.76 -11.14 19.16
N LEU A 47 -13.67 -10.80 18.25
CA LEU A 47 -15.11 -10.75 18.55
C LEU A 47 -15.82 -12.09 18.35
N VAL A 48 -15.20 -13.04 17.63
CA VAL A 48 -15.70 -14.41 17.42
C VAL A 48 -14.56 -15.43 17.52
N PRO A 49 -14.86 -16.70 17.87
CA PRO A 49 -13.88 -17.79 17.81
C PRO A 49 -13.30 -18.01 16.41
N ASP A 50 -12.13 -18.63 16.35
CA ASP A 50 -11.51 -19.15 15.13
C ASP A 50 -11.38 -18.15 13.97
N ALA A 51 -11.27 -16.86 14.28
CA ALA A 51 -11.13 -15.80 13.28
C ALA A 51 -12.26 -15.76 12.22
N GLY A 52 -13.46 -16.25 12.57
CA GLY A 52 -14.57 -16.42 11.61
C GLY A 52 -15.10 -15.15 10.93
N LEU A 53 -14.69 -13.96 11.40
CA LEU A 53 -15.02 -12.65 10.82
C LEU A 53 -13.79 -11.81 10.45
N GLU A 54 -12.63 -12.44 10.22
CA GLU A 54 -11.49 -11.72 9.65
C GLU A 54 -11.82 -11.14 8.27
N ALA A 55 -11.28 -9.96 7.99
CA ALA A 55 -11.48 -9.29 6.72
C ALA A 55 -10.88 -10.11 5.58
N PHE A 56 -11.65 -10.37 4.53
CA PHE A 56 -11.16 -11.08 3.36
C PHE A 56 -10.37 -10.16 2.42
N SER A 57 -9.33 -10.69 1.81
CA SER A 57 -8.52 -9.96 0.82
C SER A 57 -9.14 -10.07 -0.57
N LEU A 58 -9.65 -8.95 -1.09
CA LEU A 58 -10.19 -8.87 -2.45
C LEU A 58 -9.66 -7.61 -3.15
N VAL A 59 -9.29 -7.75 -4.42
CA VAL A 59 -8.80 -6.64 -5.24
C VAL A 59 -9.45 -6.65 -6.62
N CYS A 60 -9.69 -5.47 -7.16
CA CYS A 60 -10.00 -5.26 -8.58
C CYS A 60 -8.91 -4.38 -9.17
N LYS A 61 -8.24 -4.85 -10.22
CA LYS A 61 -7.11 -4.15 -10.82
C LYS A 61 -7.19 -4.23 -12.33
N ALA A 62 -6.71 -3.18 -13.01
CA ALA A 62 -6.56 -3.20 -14.45
C ALA A 62 -5.53 -4.29 -14.84
N VAL A 63 -5.86 -5.07 -15.88
CA VAL A 63 -5.00 -6.12 -16.42
C VAL A 63 -4.53 -5.80 -17.85
N SER A 64 -5.29 -5.00 -18.59
CA SER A 64 -4.92 -4.58 -19.95
C SER A 64 -5.48 -3.19 -20.30
N ALA A 65 -4.81 -2.52 -21.23
CA ALA A 65 -5.25 -1.28 -21.86
C ALA A 65 -4.85 -1.30 -23.35
N ASN A 66 -5.81 -1.09 -24.25
CA ASN A 66 -5.61 -1.12 -25.71
C ASN A 66 -4.87 -2.39 -26.19
N GLY A 67 -5.24 -3.56 -25.65
CA GLY A 67 -4.62 -4.85 -25.99
C GLY A 67 -3.25 -5.10 -25.36
N ASN A 68 -2.68 -4.14 -24.61
CA ASN A 68 -1.39 -4.29 -23.95
C ASN A 68 -1.57 -4.60 -22.45
N PRO A 69 -0.71 -5.44 -21.85
CA PRO A 69 -0.74 -5.70 -20.41
C PRO A 69 -0.41 -4.45 -19.59
N THR A 70 -1.08 -4.27 -18.45
CA THR A 70 -0.71 -3.25 -17.46
C THR A 70 0.20 -3.82 -16.37
N VAL A 71 1.09 -2.98 -15.85
CA VAL A 71 2.02 -3.35 -14.78
C VAL A 71 1.90 -2.38 -13.61
N LYS A 72 1.93 -2.92 -12.39
CA LYS A 72 2.16 -2.17 -11.14
C LYS A 72 3.43 -2.73 -10.50
N LEU A 73 4.48 -1.91 -10.33
CA LEU A 73 5.73 -2.38 -9.71
C LEU A 73 5.69 -2.35 -8.19
N SER A 74 5.18 -1.27 -7.58
CA SER A 74 5.18 -1.03 -6.12
C SER A 74 6.59 -0.94 -5.51
N ASP A 75 6.75 -0.21 -4.41
CA ASP A 75 8.01 -0.17 -3.64
C ASP A 75 8.28 -1.48 -2.90
N ASN A 76 7.21 -2.17 -2.49
CA ASN A 76 7.26 -3.54 -2.00
C ASN A 76 7.13 -4.52 -3.19
N PRO A 77 8.16 -5.35 -3.49
CA PRO A 77 8.15 -6.26 -4.64
C PRO A 77 7.06 -7.33 -4.53
N ASN A 78 6.60 -7.67 -3.31
CA ASN A 78 5.49 -8.61 -3.10
C ASN A 78 4.14 -8.07 -3.59
N LYS A 79 4.03 -6.75 -3.79
CA LYS A 79 2.84 -6.08 -4.33
C LYS A 79 2.93 -5.82 -5.84
N ALA A 80 3.97 -6.32 -6.51
CA ALA A 80 4.11 -6.22 -7.97
C ALA A 80 3.04 -7.05 -8.69
N MET A 81 2.53 -6.55 -9.81
CA MET A 81 1.48 -7.21 -10.58
C MET A 81 1.61 -6.94 -12.08
N GLY A 82 1.37 -7.97 -12.87
CA GLY A 82 1.45 -7.99 -14.32
C GLY A 82 2.20 -9.24 -14.81
N PRO A 83 2.33 -9.43 -16.13
CA PRO A 83 3.18 -10.50 -16.67
C PRO A 83 4.63 -10.35 -16.19
N LYS A 84 5.27 -11.47 -15.82
CA LYS A 84 6.64 -11.47 -15.28
C LYS A 84 7.63 -10.75 -16.20
N GLU A 85 7.55 -11.00 -17.50
CA GLU A 85 8.44 -10.38 -18.49
C GLU A 85 8.26 -8.86 -18.56
N GLU A 86 7.02 -8.38 -18.45
CA GLU A 86 6.70 -6.95 -18.43
C GLU A 86 7.15 -6.29 -17.12
N ILE A 87 6.98 -6.96 -15.97
CA ILE A 87 7.53 -6.50 -14.68
C ILE A 87 9.04 -6.32 -14.79
N GLU A 88 9.75 -7.33 -15.29
CA GLU A 88 11.21 -7.27 -15.44
C GLU A 88 11.64 -6.22 -16.48
N ARG A 89 10.86 -6.04 -17.56
CA ARG A 89 11.07 -4.96 -18.53
C ARG A 89 10.97 -3.60 -17.86
N TYR A 90 9.90 -3.31 -17.12
CA TYR A 90 9.69 -2.02 -16.48
C TYR A 90 10.68 -1.76 -15.34
N LYS A 91 11.11 -2.78 -14.60
CA LYS A 91 12.22 -2.64 -13.63
C LYS A 91 13.50 -2.13 -14.29
N ARG A 92 13.86 -2.66 -15.46
CA ARG A 92 15.03 -2.17 -16.23
C ARG A 92 14.81 -0.77 -16.79
N VAL A 93 13.63 -0.48 -17.34
CA VAL A 93 13.31 0.84 -17.92
C VAL A 93 13.41 1.96 -16.89
N PHE A 94 12.93 1.71 -15.66
CA PHE A 94 12.93 2.70 -14.58
C PHE A 94 14.14 2.58 -13.64
N ASP A 95 15.13 1.75 -13.96
CA ASP A 95 16.31 1.49 -13.13
C ASP A 95 15.96 1.22 -11.66
N VAL A 96 14.99 0.32 -11.45
CA VAL A 96 14.51 -0.03 -10.11
C VAL A 96 15.62 -0.76 -9.35
N GLY A 97 16.12 -0.11 -8.30
CA GLY A 97 17.15 -0.66 -7.43
C GLY A 97 16.66 -1.82 -6.54
N GLN A 98 17.49 -2.20 -5.57
CA GLN A 98 17.12 -3.24 -4.62
C GLN A 98 15.93 -2.80 -3.77
N GLN A 99 14.88 -3.62 -3.76
CA GLN A 99 13.68 -3.37 -2.97
C GLN A 99 13.63 -4.31 -1.77
N LEU A 100 13.11 -3.82 -0.65
CA LEU A 100 12.89 -4.63 0.55
C LEU A 100 11.50 -5.24 0.48
N ALA A 101 11.44 -6.58 0.53
CA ALA A 101 10.19 -7.30 0.64
C ALA A 101 9.62 -7.08 2.04
N VAL A 102 8.35 -6.67 2.10
CA VAL A 102 7.57 -6.57 3.34
C VAL A 102 6.35 -7.48 3.18
N ASP A 103 5.93 -8.12 4.26
CA ASP A 103 4.72 -8.95 4.23
C ASP A 103 3.49 -8.09 3.93
N VAL A 104 2.58 -8.66 3.15
CA VAL A 104 1.31 -7.99 2.82
C VAL A 104 0.30 -8.37 3.88
N THR A 105 0.01 -7.43 4.77
CA THR A 105 -1.09 -7.53 5.74
C THR A 105 -2.41 -7.10 5.10
N VAL A 106 -3.51 -7.67 5.56
CA VAL A 106 -4.88 -7.39 5.10
C VAL A 106 -5.72 -6.98 6.30
#